data_AF-A0A442J122-F1
#
_entry.id   AF-A0A442J122-F1
#
_cell.length_a   1.000
_cell.length_b   1.000
_cell.length_c   1.000
_cell.angle_alpha   90.00
_cell.angle_beta   90.00
_cell.angle_gamma   90.00
#
_symmetry.space_group_name_H-M   'P 1'
#
loop_
_entity.id
_entity.type
_entity.pdbx_description
1 polymer ?
#
loop_
_entity_poly.entity_id
_entity_poly.type
_entity_poly.pdbx_seq_one_letter_code
_entity_poly.pdbx_strand_id
1 'polypeptide(L)'
;MTITSIPMKLERLLHRRLNRINSLPIAVSDRKRTNETIAYFEEFDSGFSEKLFVLHMSTTEFSSEFRVADGISIIALDYEQINALNWFMNMSLKIEHPIYHYNEFMIRSGELLASWGEIEAAKRVYLRLTSTWHGFNSAPTTPHPYWRPFYPMGLISMSRVVEYLSQAFVLGHEIGHHFRTLSENRNAVIADEIANEFFQASMLEESVTGDGPKFVSFFSPPVDVKLDEDGSFDGQATRGMFLMKYFESIKSQQISEIFCDYFAFVAVSISAATRRTPPIDVINALVLCIEGVERLTYLTNTLQRTPRLRRRTAVRFDSGNGKLRIAFLLHLIDLSVNNKISLPEPARDYWSTVEEGARKHLELFQSRYGRNSIADMTKFLARGAFCLGTGMEFPDLPPQPDIKSGPDGIMQMAQEALLIPWRFPPSVYRIKDNHSWTPEQPGDPAITGFAAALTDSVECVFGYGSEMANSRRLKEATIRLVRSPRLRLLDPDGRRAKAAKAARRAEREVSPVAKRAE
;
A
#
# COMPACT_ATOMS: atom_id res chain seq x y z
N MET A 1 -11.27 17.99 -26.08
CA MET A 1 -10.70 16.63 -26.01
C MET A 1 -11.81 15.67 -25.62
N THR A 2 -12.29 14.88 -26.56
CA THR A 2 -13.39 13.94 -26.34
C THR A 2 -12.77 12.64 -25.87
N ILE A 3 -12.75 12.38 -24.56
CA ILE A 3 -12.51 11.04 -24.02
C ILE A 3 -13.53 10.15 -24.70
N THR A 4 -13.07 9.21 -25.52
CA THR A 4 -13.92 8.30 -26.27
C THR A 4 -14.84 7.60 -25.28
N SER A 5 -16.12 7.98 -25.30
CA SER A 5 -17.11 7.41 -24.41
C SER A 5 -17.23 5.94 -24.79
N ILE A 6 -16.75 5.06 -23.92
CA ILE A 6 -17.01 3.64 -24.09
C ILE A 6 -18.52 3.43 -24.16
N PRO A 7 -19.03 2.63 -25.11
CA PRO A 7 -20.42 2.24 -25.09
C PRO A 7 -20.74 1.68 -23.69
N MET A 8 -21.73 2.21 -22.97
CA MET A 8 -22.10 1.77 -21.61
C MET A 8 -22.16 0.24 -21.42
N LYS A 9 -22.41 -0.50 -22.51
CA LYS A 9 -22.35 -1.97 -22.55
C LYS A 9 -20.96 -2.53 -22.22
N LEU A 10 -19.88 -1.98 -22.77
CA LEU A 10 -18.51 -2.45 -22.54
C LEU A 10 -18.01 -2.05 -21.14
N GLU A 11 -18.32 -0.86 -20.65
CA GLU A 11 -18.02 -0.45 -19.25
C GLU A 11 -18.68 -1.41 -18.24
N ARG A 12 -19.98 -1.71 -18.43
CA ARG A 12 -20.70 -2.69 -17.59
C ARG A 12 -20.14 -4.10 -17.72
N LEU A 13 -19.67 -4.49 -18.91
CA LEU A 13 -19.10 -5.81 -19.18
C LEU A 13 -17.72 -5.96 -18.52
N LEU A 14 -16.89 -4.91 -18.56
CA LEU A 14 -15.61 -4.84 -17.86
C LEU A 14 -15.80 -4.87 -16.34
N HIS A 15 -16.72 -4.07 -15.80
CA HIS A 15 -17.09 -4.14 -14.37
C HIS A 15 -17.55 -5.53 -13.94
N ARG A 16 -18.33 -6.22 -14.77
CA ARG A 16 -18.75 -7.61 -14.51
C ARG A 16 -17.59 -8.60 -14.57
N ARG A 17 -16.66 -8.44 -15.53
CA ARG A 17 -15.50 -9.34 -15.69
C ARG A 17 -14.48 -9.18 -14.56
N LEU A 18 -14.37 -8.01 -13.96
CA LEU A 18 -13.46 -7.76 -12.84
C LEU A 18 -13.94 -8.41 -11.53
N ASN A 19 -15.22 -8.78 -11.40
CA ASN A 19 -15.79 -9.46 -10.22
C ASN A 19 -15.53 -8.74 -8.87
N ARG A 20 -15.38 -7.41 -8.89
CA ARG A 20 -15.08 -6.60 -7.70
C ARG A 20 -16.34 -6.08 -7.02
N ILE A 21 -16.26 -5.80 -5.72
CA ILE A 21 -17.39 -5.22 -4.98
C ILE A 21 -17.21 -3.71 -4.82
N ASN A 22 -18.24 -2.96 -5.24
CA ASN A 22 -18.24 -1.52 -5.12
C ASN A 22 -18.12 -1.10 -3.65
N SER A 23 -17.19 -0.18 -3.41
CA SER A 23 -16.88 0.37 -2.12
C SER A 23 -17.66 1.67 -1.88
N LEU A 24 -17.12 2.81 -2.30
CA LEU A 24 -17.67 4.14 -2.05
C LEU A 24 -18.01 4.83 -3.39
N PRO A 25 -18.86 5.86 -3.37
CA PRO A 25 -19.05 6.71 -4.54
C PRO A 25 -17.75 7.43 -4.90
N ILE A 26 -17.46 7.52 -6.19
CA ILE A 26 -16.32 8.26 -6.74
C ILE A 26 -16.71 9.74 -6.86
N ALA A 27 -15.91 10.67 -6.34
CA ALA A 27 -16.23 12.08 -6.41
C ALA A 27 -15.97 12.66 -7.82
N VAL A 28 -16.66 13.75 -8.15
CA VAL A 28 -16.46 14.46 -9.43
C VAL A 28 -15.04 15.02 -9.52
N SER A 29 -14.48 15.51 -8.40
CA SER A 29 -13.11 16.00 -8.31
C SER A 29 -12.06 14.92 -8.61
N ASP A 30 -12.31 13.67 -8.24
CA ASP A 30 -11.42 12.54 -8.52
C ASP A 30 -11.29 12.28 -10.03
N ARG A 31 -12.42 12.31 -10.72
CA ARG A 31 -12.48 12.17 -12.19
C ARG A 31 -11.80 13.35 -12.86
N LYS A 32 -12.02 14.57 -12.38
CA LYS A 32 -11.36 15.77 -12.90
C LYS A 32 -9.84 15.66 -12.79
N ARG A 33 -9.31 15.28 -11.61
CA ARG A 33 -7.88 15.05 -11.39
C ARG A 33 -7.30 13.98 -12.32
N THR A 34 -8.07 12.94 -12.62
CA THR A 34 -7.65 11.88 -13.57
C THR A 34 -7.50 12.44 -14.97
N ASN A 35 -8.49 13.20 -15.43
CA ASN A 35 -8.44 13.84 -16.74
C ASN A 35 -7.31 14.87 -16.83
N GLU A 36 -7.02 15.60 -15.75
CA GLU A 36 -5.86 16.51 -15.68
C GLU A 36 -4.55 15.72 -15.87
N THR A 37 -4.35 14.60 -15.16
CA THR A 37 -3.16 13.76 -15.34
C THR A 37 -3.05 13.17 -16.74
N ILE A 38 -4.15 12.68 -17.31
CA ILE A 38 -4.17 12.16 -18.69
C ILE A 38 -3.81 13.26 -19.69
N ALA A 39 -4.33 14.48 -19.51
CA ALA A 39 -4.03 15.61 -20.40
C ALA A 39 -2.53 15.95 -20.38
N TYR A 40 -1.88 15.91 -19.21
CA TYR A 40 -0.43 16.10 -19.12
C TYR A 40 0.35 15.09 -19.95
N PHE A 41 -0.07 13.82 -19.95
CA PHE A 41 0.58 12.79 -20.74
C PHE A 41 0.29 12.92 -22.25
N GLU A 42 -0.84 13.50 -22.65
CA GLU A 42 -1.09 13.75 -24.08
C GLU A 42 -0.20 14.87 -24.59
N GLU A 43 0.00 15.90 -23.78
CA GLU A 43 0.94 16.97 -24.11
C GLU A 43 2.39 16.45 -24.15
N PHE A 44 2.69 15.42 -23.34
CA PHE A 44 4.01 14.79 -23.28
C PHE A 44 4.28 13.80 -24.44
N ASP A 45 3.26 13.05 -24.87
CA ASP A 45 3.31 12.13 -26.00
C ASP A 45 1.97 12.13 -26.75
N SER A 46 1.95 12.80 -27.91
CA SER A 46 0.72 12.96 -28.70
C SER A 46 0.22 11.61 -29.21
N GLY A 47 -1.05 11.32 -28.98
CA GLY A 47 -1.70 10.08 -29.38
C GLY A 47 -1.61 8.95 -28.35
N PHE A 48 -0.95 9.13 -27.19
CA PHE A 48 -0.85 8.06 -26.19
C PHE A 48 -2.24 7.60 -25.69
N SER A 49 -3.23 8.50 -25.67
CA SER A 49 -4.57 8.19 -25.20
C SER A 49 -5.48 7.52 -26.23
N GLU A 50 -5.08 7.40 -27.50
CA GLU A 50 -5.95 6.90 -28.59
C GLU A 50 -6.52 5.50 -28.33
N LYS A 51 -5.73 4.63 -27.68
CA LYS A 51 -6.10 3.25 -27.32
C LYS A 51 -6.24 3.03 -25.83
N LEU A 52 -6.17 4.10 -25.03
CA LEU A 52 -6.22 4.03 -23.58
C LEU A 52 -7.63 4.35 -23.07
N PHE A 53 -8.15 3.48 -22.24
CA PHE A 53 -9.36 3.72 -21.49
C PHE A 53 -9.11 3.65 -19.98
N VAL A 54 -9.61 4.64 -19.25
CA VAL A 54 -9.56 4.64 -17.78
C VAL A 54 -10.92 4.28 -17.21
N LEU A 55 -11.02 3.07 -16.66
CA LEU A 55 -12.18 2.60 -15.93
C LEU A 55 -12.10 3.04 -14.47
N HIS A 56 -12.86 4.09 -14.15
CA HIS A 56 -13.00 4.62 -12.80
C HIS A 56 -13.78 3.66 -11.90
N MET A 57 -13.14 3.13 -10.85
CA MET A 57 -13.79 2.26 -9.88
C MET A 57 -13.43 2.61 -8.44
N SER A 58 -14.25 2.16 -7.50
CA SER A 58 -13.98 2.25 -6.07
C SER A 58 -14.38 0.90 -5.52
N THR A 59 -13.41 0.07 -5.14
CA THR A 59 -13.66 -1.34 -4.81
C THR A 59 -13.03 -1.76 -3.49
N THR A 60 -13.49 -2.89 -2.95
CA THR A 60 -12.96 -3.47 -1.69
C THR A 60 -11.62 -4.18 -1.86
N GLU A 61 -11.15 -4.31 -3.09
CA GLU A 61 -9.90 -4.96 -3.46
C GLU A 61 -8.71 -3.98 -3.37
N PHE A 62 -8.97 -2.67 -3.37
CA PHE A 62 -7.99 -1.61 -3.15
C PHE A 62 -6.75 -1.68 -4.05
N SER A 63 -6.93 -2.08 -5.30
CA SER A 63 -5.84 -2.28 -6.26
C SER A 63 -6.24 -1.72 -7.62
N SER A 64 -5.44 -0.82 -8.15
CA SER A 64 -5.48 -0.46 -9.56
C SER A 64 -4.73 -1.50 -10.38
N GLU A 65 -5.10 -1.62 -11.65
CA GLU A 65 -4.39 -2.52 -12.58
C GLU A 65 -4.55 -2.07 -14.04
N PHE A 66 -3.49 -2.29 -14.81
CA PHE A 66 -3.48 -2.19 -16.26
C PHE A 66 -3.80 -3.54 -16.91
N ARG A 67 -4.64 -3.53 -17.95
CA ARG A 67 -4.98 -4.71 -18.76
C ARG A 67 -5.06 -4.35 -20.23
N VAL A 68 -4.65 -5.30 -21.08
CA VAL A 68 -4.92 -5.24 -22.53
C VAL A 68 -6.03 -6.23 -22.85
N ALA A 69 -7.09 -5.76 -23.51
CA ALA A 69 -8.20 -6.58 -23.96
C ALA A 69 -8.60 -6.20 -25.39
N ASP A 70 -8.57 -7.16 -26.32
CA ASP A 70 -8.96 -6.97 -27.72
C ASP A 70 -8.27 -5.77 -28.41
N GLY A 71 -7.00 -5.53 -28.08
CA GLY A 71 -6.21 -4.41 -28.61
C GLY A 71 -6.48 -3.04 -27.98
N ILE A 72 -7.35 -2.99 -26.96
CA ILE A 72 -7.64 -1.80 -26.15
C ILE A 72 -6.89 -1.92 -24.81
N SER A 73 -6.19 -0.86 -24.45
CA SER A 73 -5.53 -0.71 -23.16
C SER A 73 -6.51 -0.14 -22.14
N ILE A 74 -6.64 -0.79 -20.99
CA ILE A 74 -7.59 -0.43 -19.94
C ILE A 74 -6.84 -0.27 -18.62
N ILE A 75 -6.92 0.91 -18.03
CA ILE A 75 -6.52 1.16 -16.64
C ILE A 75 -7.77 1.06 -15.77
N ALA A 76 -7.85 0.04 -14.95
CA ALA A 76 -8.81 -0.04 -13.85
C ALA A 76 -8.28 0.77 -12.66
N LEU A 77 -8.65 2.05 -12.59
CA LEU A 77 -8.18 2.95 -11.53
C LEU A 77 -9.09 2.84 -10.31
N ASP A 78 -8.57 2.28 -9.22
CA ASP A 78 -9.32 2.10 -7.98
C ASP A 78 -9.10 3.25 -7.00
N TYR A 79 -10.13 4.08 -6.84
CA TYR A 79 -10.11 5.22 -5.92
C TYR A 79 -10.05 4.81 -4.45
N GLU A 80 -10.40 3.58 -4.08
CA GLU A 80 -10.16 3.15 -2.70
C GLU A 80 -8.71 2.86 -2.39
N GLN A 81 -7.93 2.44 -3.38
CA GLN A 81 -6.47 2.36 -3.22
C GLN A 81 -5.94 3.77 -2.94
N ILE A 82 -6.32 4.74 -3.78
CA ILE A 82 -5.91 6.15 -3.62
C ILE A 82 -6.36 6.69 -2.26
N ASN A 83 -7.60 6.44 -1.85
CA ASN A 83 -8.13 6.87 -0.54
C ASN A 83 -7.38 6.22 0.63
N ALA A 84 -7.00 4.95 0.52
CA ALA A 84 -6.20 4.28 1.53
C ALA A 84 -4.79 4.88 1.62
N LEU A 85 -4.14 5.12 0.47
CA LEU A 85 -2.81 5.75 0.43
C LEU A 85 -2.82 7.18 0.97
N ASN A 86 -3.84 7.98 0.60
CA ASN A 86 -4.07 9.31 1.15
C ASN A 86 -4.27 9.27 2.68
N TRP A 87 -4.99 8.26 3.17
CA TRP A 87 -5.15 8.05 4.60
C TRP A 87 -3.81 7.70 5.27
N PHE A 88 -2.99 6.82 4.69
CA PHE A 88 -1.67 6.49 5.23
C PHE A 88 -0.75 7.71 5.27
N MET A 89 -0.68 8.48 4.19
CA MET A 89 0.13 9.71 4.16
C MET A 89 -0.30 10.73 5.22
N ASN A 90 -1.61 10.93 5.42
CA ASN A 90 -2.15 11.81 6.47
C ASN A 90 -1.74 11.37 7.88
N MET A 91 -1.72 10.07 8.14
CA MET A 91 -1.60 9.51 9.48
C MET A 91 -0.14 9.22 9.87
N SER A 92 0.77 9.12 8.91
CA SER A 92 2.22 8.97 9.13
C SER A 92 2.90 10.24 9.65
N LEU A 93 2.13 11.23 10.12
CA LEU A 93 2.63 12.36 10.89
C LEU A 93 3.14 11.99 12.29
N LYS A 94 3.04 10.71 12.69
CA LYS A 94 3.51 10.15 13.99
C LYS A 94 2.83 10.79 15.22
N ILE A 95 1.72 11.49 15.01
CA ILE A 95 0.95 12.19 16.06
C ILE A 95 -0.31 11.44 16.46
N GLU A 96 -0.71 10.45 15.66
CA GLU A 96 -1.96 9.73 15.85
C GLU A 96 -1.72 8.46 16.65
N HIS A 97 -2.66 8.16 17.54
CA HIS A 97 -2.59 7.00 18.40
C HIS A 97 -2.60 5.71 17.55
N PRO A 98 -1.80 4.67 17.88
CA PRO A 98 -1.70 3.44 17.07
C PRO A 98 -3.04 2.78 16.74
N ILE A 99 -4.05 2.96 17.60
CA ILE A 99 -5.41 2.43 17.43
C ILE A 99 -6.10 2.91 16.14
N TYR A 100 -5.80 4.13 15.67
CA TYR A 100 -6.38 4.64 14.43
C TYR A 100 -5.83 3.90 13.20
N HIS A 101 -4.53 3.63 13.19
CA HIS A 101 -3.86 2.80 12.18
C HIS A 101 -4.38 1.36 12.22
N TYR A 102 -4.47 0.78 13.42
CA TYR A 102 -5.06 -0.53 13.61
C TYR A 102 -6.48 -0.62 13.01
N ASN A 103 -7.33 0.37 13.31
CA ASN A 103 -8.71 0.37 12.84
C ASN A 103 -8.82 0.39 11.32
N GLU A 104 -8.05 1.24 10.63
CA GLU A 104 -8.10 1.31 9.17
C GLU A 104 -7.67 -0.04 8.56
N PHE A 105 -6.58 -0.65 9.03
CA PHE A 105 -6.15 -1.96 8.52
C PHE A 105 -7.16 -3.08 8.83
N MET A 106 -7.79 -3.08 10.02
CA MET A 106 -8.86 -4.03 10.35
C MET A 106 -10.09 -3.85 9.44
N ILE A 107 -10.47 -2.60 9.14
CA ILE A 107 -11.56 -2.31 8.20
C ILE A 107 -11.24 -2.87 6.82
N ARG A 108 -10.05 -2.58 6.29
CA ARG A 108 -9.61 -3.09 4.98
C ARG A 108 -9.58 -4.62 4.96
N SER A 109 -9.12 -5.26 6.03
CA SER A 109 -9.12 -6.73 6.18
C SER A 109 -10.52 -7.32 6.09
N GLY A 110 -11.48 -6.75 6.85
CA GLY A 110 -12.86 -7.23 6.83
C GLY A 110 -13.55 -7.02 5.48
N GLU A 111 -13.22 -5.92 4.78
CA GLU A 111 -13.73 -5.66 3.43
C GLU A 111 -13.19 -6.66 2.40
N LEU A 112 -11.88 -6.94 2.41
CA LEU A 112 -11.25 -7.94 1.54
C LEU A 112 -11.86 -9.33 1.77
N LEU A 113 -11.95 -9.76 3.04
CA LEU A 113 -12.53 -11.06 3.39
C LEU A 113 -13.99 -11.17 2.93
N ALA A 114 -14.79 -10.12 3.14
CA ALA A 114 -16.17 -10.10 2.67
C ALA A 114 -16.27 -10.15 1.13
N SER A 115 -15.35 -9.51 0.41
CA SER A 115 -15.32 -9.54 -1.05
C SER A 115 -15.00 -10.92 -1.60
N TRP A 116 -14.02 -11.61 -0.98
CA TRP A 116 -13.68 -13.00 -1.26
C TRP A 116 -14.77 -14.01 -0.85
N GLY A 117 -15.79 -13.55 -0.11
CA GLY A 117 -16.92 -14.39 0.32
C GLY A 117 -16.71 -15.07 1.67
N GLU A 118 -15.67 -14.70 2.42
CA GLU A 118 -15.40 -15.17 3.78
C GLU A 118 -16.18 -14.35 4.81
N ILE A 119 -17.50 -14.48 4.77
CA ILE A 119 -18.42 -13.65 5.55
C ILE A 119 -18.19 -13.76 7.05
N GLU A 120 -17.98 -14.98 7.57
CA GLU A 120 -17.76 -15.19 9.00
C GLU A 120 -16.42 -14.64 9.48
N ALA A 121 -15.37 -14.74 8.68
CA ALA A 121 -14.07 -14.13 9.00
C ALA A 121 -14.19 -12.60 9.05
N ALA A 122 -14.88 -11.99 8.08
CA ALA A 122 -15.14 -10.57 8.07
C ALA A 122 -15.96 -10.10 9.29
N LYS A 123 -16.96 -10.88 9.73
CA LYS A 123 -17.71 -10.59 10.97
C LYS A 123 -16.82 -10.68 12.21
N ARG A 124 -15.94 -11.69 12.31
CA ARG A 124 -14.99 -11.81 13.44
C ARG A 124 -14.03 -10.62 13.50
N VAL A 125 -13.51 -10.18 12.36
CA VAL A 125 -12.71 -8.94 12.26
C VAL A 125 -13.48 -7.74 12.79
N TYR A 126 -14.75 -7.58 12.40
CA TYR A 126 -15.59 -6.50 12.92
C TYR A 126 -15.80 -6.54 14.45
N LEU A 127 -16.06 -7.73 14.99
CA LEU A 127 -16.24 -7.91 16.43
C LEU A 127 -14.95 -7.59 17.20
N ARG A 128 -13.80 -8.05 16.70
CA ARG A 128 -12.48 -7.75 17.28
C ARG A 128 -12.19 -6.26 17.26
N LEU A 129 -12.37 -5.61 16.10
CA LEU A 129 -12.24 -4.17 15.93
C LEU A 129 -13.11 -3.38 16.94
N THR A 130 -14.39 -3.76 17.05
CA THR A 130 -15.34 -3.09 17.95
C THR A 130 -14.94 -3.28 19.42
N SER A 131 -14.52 -4.48 19.81
CA SER A 131 -14.06 -4.78 21.17
C SER A 131 -12.82 -3.97 21.53
N THR A 132 -11.81 -3.93 20.66
CA THR A 132 -10.59 -3.15 20.86
C THR A 132 -10.92 -1.65 20.96
N TRP A 133 -11.76 -1.13 20.06
CA TRP A 133 -12.18 0.27 20.10
C TRP A 133 -12.92 0.64 21.39
N HIS A 134 -13.79 -0.24 21.88
CA HIS A 134 -14.47 -0.02 23.16
C HIS A 134 -13.48 -0.01 24.32
N GLY A 135 -12.55 -0.97 24.34
CA GLY A 135 -11.49 -1.06 25.34
C GLY A 135 -10.63 0.21 25.41
N PHE A 136 -10.26 0.75 24.25
CA PHE A 136 -9.52 2.02 24.15
C PHE A 136 -10.31 3.19 24.74
N ASN A 137 -11.60 3.33 24.40
CA ASN A 137 -12.44 4.43 24.91
C ASN A 137 -12.76 4.31 26.41
N SER A 138 -12.75 3.09 26.97
CA SER A 138 -12.97 2.85 28.40
C SER A 138 -11.69 2.90 29.24
N ALA A 139 -10.52 2.95 28.61
CA ALA A 139 -9.25 3.03 29.33
C ALA A 139 -9.21 4.34 30.12
N PRO A 140 -8.64 4.36 31.35
CA PRO A 140 -8.42 5.60 32.07
C PRO A 140 -7.59 6.51 31.18
N THR A 141 -8.20 7.59 30.69
CA THR A 141 -7.45 8.65 30.02
C THR A 141 -6.41 9.12 31.02
N THR A 142 -5.15 9.22 30.60
CA THR A 142 -4.13 9.89 31.41
C THR A 142 -4.72 11.21 31.95
N PRO A 143 -4.50 11.55 33.23
CA PRO A 143 -5.02 12.79 33.81
C PRO A 143 -4.47 14.04 33.11
N HIS A 144 -3.46 13.88 32.25
CA HIS A 144 -3.04 14.88 31.30
C HIS A 144 -4.05 14.92 30.16
N PRO A 145 -4.82 16.02 29.98
CA PRO A 145 -5.45 16.27 28.69
C PRO A 145 -4.32 16.19 27.67
N TYR A 146 -4.41 15.25 26.75
CA TYR A 146 -3.45 15.15 25.65
C TYR A 146 -3.51 16.49 24.92
N TRP A 147 -2.58 17.39 25.24
CA TRP A 147 -2.21 18.45 24.34
C TRP A 147 -1.60 17.69 23.19
N ARG A 148 -2.41 17.38 22.16
CA ARG A 148 -1.87 16.92 20.88
C ARG A 148 -0.75 17.89 20.59
N PRO A 149 0.53 17.45 20.53
CA PRO A 149 1.55 18.37 20.10
C PRO A 149 1.12 18.75 18.68
N PHE A 150 0.66 19.99 18.54
CA PHE A 150 0.24 20.49 17.26
C PHE A 150 1.56 20.67 16.52
N TYR A 151 1.84 19.78 15.56
CA TYR A 151 2.94 19.93 14.62
C TYR A 151 2.36 20.59 13.36
N PRO A 152 2.10 21.92 13.39
CA PRO A 152 1.48 22.62 12.27
C PRO A 152 2.24 22.36 10.98
N MET A 153 3.57 22.30 11.04
CA MET A 153 4.41 22.13 9.87
C MET A 153 4.21 20.78 9.17
N GLY A 154 4.07 19.68 9.93
CA GLY A 154 3.77 18.37 9.37
C GLY A 154 2.36 18.30 8.77
N LEU A 155 1.37 18.83 9.48
CA LEU A 155 -0.02 18.88 9.00
C LEU A 155 -0.17 19.75 7.75
N ILE A 156 0.48 20.92 7.72
CA ILE A 156 0.54 21.83 6.56
C ILE A 156 1.22 21.11 5.38
N SER A 157 2.36 20.46 5.59
CA SER A 157 3.05 19.68 4.57
C SER A 157 2.13 18.61 3.95
N MET A 158 1.50 17.77 4.78
CA MET A 158 0.63 16.69 4.28
C MET A 158 -0.65 17.20 3.62
N SER A 159 -1.29 18.24 4.17
CA SER A 159 -2.47 18.85 3.53
C SER A 159 -2.21 19.37 2.12
N ARG A 160 -0.96 19.73 1.79
CA ARG A 160 -0.59 20.19 0.44
C ARG A 160 -0.49 19.06 -0.59
N VAL A 161 -0.19 17.82 -0.18
CA VAL A 161 0.12 16.68 -1.07
C VAL A 161 -0.97 15.64 -1.14
N VAL A 162 -1.68 15.41 -0.02
CA VAL A 162 -2.62 14.29 0.17
C VAL A 162 -3.78 14.30 -0.82
N GLU A 163 -4.16 15.46 -1.37
CA GLU A 163 -5.28 15.51 -2.30
C GLU A 163 -4.93 14.99 -3.70
N TYR A 164 -3.67 14.94 -4.12
CA TYR A 164 -3.37 14.59 -5.51
C TYR A 164 -2.23 13.58 -5.67
N LEU A 165 -1.30 13.52 -4.73
CA LEU A 165 -0.03 12.82 -4.94
C LEU A 165 -0.22 11.32 -5.15
N SER A 166 -0.99 10.62 -4.29
CA SER A 166 -1.25 9.19 -4.51
C SER A 166 -2.02 8.91 -5.78
N GLN A 167 -2.93 9.81 -6.20
CA GLN A 167 -3.64 9.64 -7.45
C GLN A 167 -2.71 9.77 -8.66
N ALA A 168 -1.90 10.83 -8.70
CA ALA A 168 -0.91 11.03 -9.76
C ALA A 168 0.12 9.89 -9.78
N PHE A 169 0.55 9.42 -8.60
CA PHE A 169 1.48 8.30 -8.47
C PHE A 169 0.89 7.00 -9.02
N VAL A 170 -0.27 6.57 -8.51
CA VAL A 170 -0.93 5.32 -8.94
C VAL A 170 -1.28 5.37 -10.41
N LEU A 171 -1.92 6.44 -10.88
CA LEU A 171 -2.29 6.57 -12.29
C LEU A 171 -1.07 6.66 -13.21
N GLY A 172 -0.04 7.41 -12.83
CA GLY A 172 1.20 7.51 -13.60
C GLY A 172 1.93 6.16 -13.70
N HIS A 173 1.89 5.35 -12.65
CA HIS A 173 2.42 3.98 -12.68
C HIS A 173 1.65 3.10 -13.68
N GLU A 174 0.31 3.10 -13.64
CA GLU A 174 -0.50 2.33 -14.60
C GLU A 174 -0.37 2.84 -16.04
N ILE A 175 -0.15 4.15 -16.22
CA ILE A 175 0.20 4.74 -17.52
C ILE A 175 1.56 4.20 -17.99
N GLY A 176 2.54 4.01 -17.10
CA GLY A 176 3.79 3.33 -17.42
C GLY A 176 3.58 1.95 -18.03
N HIS A 177 2.68 1.13 -17.48
CA HIS A 177 2.33 -0.15 -18.09
C HIS A 177 1.74 0.00 -19.50
N HIS A 178 0.94 1.04 -19.75
CA HIS A 178 0.44 1.36 -21.08
C HIS A 178 1.56 1.71 -22.06
N PHE A 179 2.52 2.56 -21.65
CA PHE A 179 3.67 2.92 -22.47
C PHE A 179 4.50 1.71 -22.92
N ARG A 180 4.57 0.64 -22.11
CA ARG A 180 5.22 -0.62 -22.51
C ARG A 180 4.51 -1.38 -23.63
N THR A 181 3.24 -1.09 -23.89
CA THR A 181 2.44 -1.74 -24.95
C THR A 181 2.40 -0.95 -26.25
N LEU A 182 2.81 0.32 -26.20
CA LEU A 182 2.90 1.17 -27.38
C LEU A 182 4.14 0.80 -28.21
N SER A 183 4.11 1.14 -29.49
CA SER A 183 5.33 1.12 -30.31
C SER A 183 6.40 2.01 -29.66
N GLU A 184 7.67 1.62 -29.79
CA GLU A 184 8.79 2.37 -29.19
C GLU A 184 8.67 3.87 -29.46
N ASN A 185 8.51 4.63 -28.39
CA ASN A 185 8.56 6.08 -28.40
C ASN A 185 9.74 6.56 -27.55
N ARG A 186 10.18 7.78 -27.80
CA ARG A 186 11.37 8.36 -27.16
C ARG A 186 11.28 8.31 -25.62
N ASN A 187 10.10 8.53 -25.06
CA ASN A 187 9.90 8.59 -23.62
C ASN A 187 10.01 7.21 -22.96
N ALA A 188 9.48 6.17 -23.61
CA ALA A 188 9.65 4.78 -23.18
C ALA A 188 11.11 4.34 -23.28
N VAL A 189 11.83 4.72 -24.33
CA VAL A 189 13.28 4.43 -24.46
C VAL A 189 14.06 5.06 -23.30
N ILE A 190 13.84 6.35 -23.00
CA ILE A 190 14.50 7.04 -21.89
C ILE A 190 14.17 6.37 -20.55
N ALA A 191 12.89 6.04 -20.32
CA ALA A 191 12.46 5.37 -19.09
C ALA A 191 13.14 4.01 -18.92
N ASP A 192 13.28 3.24 -20.01
CA ASP A 192 13.93 1.94 -20.00
C ASP A 192 15.45 2.05 -19.79
N GLU A 193 16.11 3.01 -20.45
CA GLU A 193 17.54 3.29 -20.24
C GLU A 193 17.86 3.62 -18.78
N ILE A 194 17.12 4.56 -18.18
CA ILE A 194 17.32 4.98 -16.78
C ILE A 194 17.02 3.81 -15.82
N ALA A 195 15.95 3.06 -16.06
CA ALA A 195 15.58 1.90 -15.24
C ALA A 195 16.68 0.82 -15.28
N ASN A 196 17.17 0.49 -16.47
CA ASN A 196 18.22 -0.50 -16.65
C ASN A 196 19.55 -0.03 -16.04
N GLU A 197 19.95 1.22 -16.29
CA GLU A 197 21.18 1.80 -15.73
C GLU A 197 21.15 1.74 -14.20
N PHE A 198 20.08 2.25 -13.58
CA PHE A 198 19.93 2.23 -12.13
C PHE A 198 19.97 0.81 -11.59
N PHE A 199 19.25 -0.12 -12.22
CA PHE A 199 19.21 -1.51 -11.79
C PHE A 199 20.61 -2.13 -11.85
N GLN A 200 21.34 -1.99 -12.95
CA GLN A 200 22.70 -2.52 -13.08
C GLN A 200 23.67 -1.91 -12.06
N ALA A 201 23.60 -0.59 -11.84
CA ALA A 201 24.47 0.11 -10.90
C ALA A 201 24.18 -0.24 -9.44
N SER A 202 22.92 -0.50 -9.11
CA SER A 202 22.46 -0.61 -7.72
C SER A 202 22.20 -2.05 -7.28
N MET A 203 22.29 -3.03 -8.19
CA MET A 203 22.03 -4.44 -7.92
C MET A 203 22.95 -5.00 -6.84
N LEU A 204 24.20 -4.54 -6.78
CA LEU A 204 25.23 -5.08 -5.91
C LEU A 204 25.62 -4.08 -4.81
N GLU A 205 25.32 -4.39 -3.55
CA GLU A 205 25.87 -3.71 -2.39
C GLU A 205 27.33 -4.15 -2.20
N GLU A 206 28.23 -3.16 -2.02
CA GLU A 206 29.59 -3.43 -1.60
C GLU A 206 29.61 -4.06 -0.20
N SER A 207 30.58 -4.95 0.04
CA SER A 207 30.80 -5.50 1.37
C SER A 207 31.05 -4.37 2.38
N VAL A 208 30.56 -4.53 3.62
CA VAL A 208 30.85 -3.61 4.74
C VAL A 208 32.36 -3.39 4.93
N THR A 209 33.17 -4.39 4.58
CA THR A 209 34.63 -4.35 4.67
C THR A 209 35.34 -3.92 3.38
N GLY A 210 34.62 -3.68 2.28
CA GLY A 210 35.19 -3.46 0.94
C GLY A 210 35.74 -4.72 0.26
N ASP A 211 36.34 -5.64 1.03
CA ASP A 211 37.02 -6.84 0.52
C ASP A 211 36.15 -8.12 0.48
N GLY A 212 34.86 -8.01 0.85
CA GLY A 212 33.93 -9.15 0.89
C GLY A 212 33.13 -9.34 -0.40
N PRO A 213 32.41 -10.47 -0.54
CA PRO A 213 31.54 -10.70 -1.68
C PRO A 213 30.46 -9.61 -1.77
N LYS A 214 30.21 -9.12 -2.99
CA LYS A 214 29.10 -8.19 -3.26
C LYS A 214 27.77 -8.90 -3.05
N PHE A 215 26.81 -8.25 -2.37
CA PHE A 215 25.49 -8.82 -2.08
C PHE A 215 24.42 -8.20 -2.96
N VAL A 216 23.36 -8.95 -3.29
CA VAL A 216 22.25 -8.37 -4.07
C VAL A 216 21.40 -7.45 -3.18
N SER A 217 21.41 -6.15 -3.48
CA SER A 217 20.92 -5.03 -2.64
C SER A 217 19.39 -5.01 -2.43
N PHE A 218 18.62 -5.54 -3.40
CA PHE A 218 17.16 -5.39 -3.44
C PHE A 218 16.41 -6.71 -3.57
N PHE A 219 17.09 -7.81 -3.26
CA PHE A 219 16.55 -9.13 -3.49
C PHE A 219 16.85 -10.04 -2.32
N SER A 220 15.79 -10.55 -1.70
CA SER A 220 15.86 -11.52 -0.62
C SER A 220 15.11 -12.78 -1.00
N PRO A 221 15.61 -13.98 -0.64
CA PRO A 221 14.84 -15.20 -0.82
C PRO A 221 13.50 -15.10 -0.09
N PRO A 222 12.42 -15.64 -0.68
CA PRO A 222 11.17 -15.75 0.05
C PRO A 222 11.38 -16.69 1.24
N VAL A 223 10.65 -16.39 2.32
CA VAL A 223 10.66 -17.17 3.54
C VAL A 223 9.33 -17.90 3.64
N ASP A 224 9.39 -19.22 3.72
CA ASP A 224 8.22 -20.03 4.04
C ASP A 224 8.13 -20.19 5.55
N VAL A 225 6.96 -19.89 6.10
CA VAL A 225 6.57 -20.27 7.46
C VAL A 225 5.84 -21.61 7.38
N LYS A 226 6.38 -22.63 8.05
CA LYS A 226 5.79 -23.98 8.11
C LYS A 226 4.93 -24.08 9.36
N LEU A 227 3.73 -24.60 9.17
CA LEU A 227 2.77 -24.86 10.21
C LEU A 227 2.47 -26.36 10.24
N ASP A 228 2.33 -26.92 11.44
CA ASP A 228 1.95 -28.32 11.65
C ASP A 228 0.42 -28.50 11.56
N GLU A 229 -0.05 -29.73 11.70
CA GLU A 229 -1.47 -30.09 11.58
C GLU A 229 -2.38 -29.40 12.59
N ASP A 230 -1.89 -29.18 13.81
CA ASP A 230 -2.59 -28.46 14.88
C ASP A 230 -2.54 -26.93 14.69
N GLY A 231 -1.77 -26.47 13.70
CA GLY A 231 -1.54 -25.08 13.40
C GLY A 231 -0.36 -24.44 14.12
N SER A 232 0.36 -25.21 14.95
CA SER A 232 1.58 -24.76 15.61
C SER A 232 2.70 -24.49 14.60
N PHE A 233 3.65 -23.66 14.99
CA PHE A 233 4.80 -23.32 14.17
C PHE A 233 5.81 -24.47 14.11
N ASP A 234 5.99 -25.08 12.93
CA ASP A 234 6.95 -26.17 12.67
C ASP A 234 8.35 -25.63 12.29
N GLY A 235 8.42 -24.39 11.80
CA GLY A 235 9.68 -23.74 11.48
C GLY A 235 9.62 -22.73 10.33
N GLN A 236 10.78 -22.25 9.92
CA GLN A 236 10.93 -21.40 8.73
C GLN A 236 11.97 -21.99 7.78
N ALA A 237 11.80 -21.75 6.49
CA ALA A 237 12.77 -22.12 5.47
C ALA A 237 12.94 -21.00 4.44
N THR A 238 14.19 -20.70 4.07
CA THR A 238 14.49 -19.83 2.94
C THR A 238 14.53 -20.66 1.66
N ARG A 239 13.99 -20.14 0.56
CA ARG A 239 14.08 -20.81 -0.75
C ARG A 239 15.18 -20.22 -1.63
N GLY A 240 16.43 -20.27 -1.17
CA GLY A 240 17.57 -19.76 -1.96
C GLY A 240 17.67 -20.36 -3.36
N MET A 241 17.48 -21.68 -3.50
CA MET A 241 17.51 -22.35 -4.81
C MET A 241 16.35 -21.97 -5.74
N PHE A 242 15.21 -21.51 -5.21
CA PHE A 242 14.12 -20.98 -6.03
C PHE A 242 14.60 -19.75 -6.81
N LEU A 243 15.40 -18.89 -6.17
CA LEU A 243 15.90 -17.68 -6.79
C LEU A 243 16.71 -17.97 -8.04
N MET A 244 17.59 -18.98 -8.01
CA MET A 244 18.45 -19.32 -9.14
C MET A 244 17.65 -19.66 -10.41
N LYS A 245 16.48 -20.28 -10.29
CA LYS A 245 15.64 -20.64 -11.42
C LYS A 245 14.83 -19.46 -11.98
N TYR A 246 14.43 -18.52 -11.12
CA TYR A 246 13.50 -17.43 -11.49
C TYR A 246 14.17 -16.06 -11.53
N PHE A 247 15.48 -15.98 -11.37
CA PHE A 247 16.22 -14.73 -11.25
C PHE A 247 15.96 -13.77 -12.41
N GLU A 248 16.09 -14.22 -13.65
CA GLU A 248 15.84 -13.38 -14.82
C GLU A 248 14.40 -12.87 -14.88
N SER A 249 13.42 -13.72 -14.54
CA SER A 249 12.03 -13.30 -14.49
C SER A 249 11.79 -12.24 -13.41
N ILE A 250 12.42 -12.38 -12.24
CA ILE A 250 12.29 -11.42 -11.14
C ILE A 250 12.99 -10.11 -11.51
N LYS A 251 14.17 -10.17 -12.11
CA LYS A 251 14.88 -9.02 -12.64
C LYS A 251 14.03 -8.26 -13.67
N SER A 252 13.47 -8.95 -14.66
CA SER A 252 12.59 -8.33 -15.65
C SER A 252 11.35 -7.68 -15.00
N GLN A 253 10.77 -8.33 -13.99
CA GLN A 253 9.65 -7.76 -13.23
C GLN A 253 10.09 -6.49 -12.47
N GLN A 254 11.21 -6.53 -11.75
CA GLN A 254 11.72 -5.40 -11.00
C GLN A 254 12.06 -4.19 -11.89
N ILE A 255 12.71 -4.42 -13.03
CA ILE A 255 12.97 -3.39 -14.05
C ILE A 255 11.64 -2.84 -14.60
N SER A 256 10.66 -3.71 -14.83
CA SER A 256 9.33 -3.28 -15.26
C SER A 256 8.63 -2.39 -14.25
N GLU A 257 8.75 -2.68 -12.95
CA GLU A 257 8.15 -1.88 -11.88
C GLU A 257 8.76 -0.48 -11.81
N ILE A 258 10.09 -0.39 -11.81
CA ILE A 258 10.77 0.91 -11.76
C ILE A 258 10.60 1.70 -13.07
N PHE A 259 10.51 1.03 -14.22
CA PHE A 259 10.10 1.67 -15.47
C PHE A 259 8.75 2.38 -15.31
N CYS A 260 7.77 1.73 -14.68
CA CYS A 260 6.45 2.34 -14.47
C CYS A 260 6.52 3.48 -13.45
N ASP A 261 7.37 3.37 -12.43
CA ASP A 261 7.61 4.43 -11.45
C ASP A 261 8.25 5.69 -12.05
N TYR A 262 8.96 5.60 -13.18
CA TYR A 262 9.41 6.78 -13.92
C TYR A 262 8.21 7.64 -14.37
N PHE A 263 7.18 7.02 -14.95
CA PHE A 263 5.97 7.74 -15.36
C PHE A 263 5.16 8.24 -14.16
N ALA A 264 5.12 7.47 -13.06
CA ALA A 264 4.58 7.94 -11.78
C ALA A 264 5.30 9.21 -11.28
N PHE A 265 6.63 9.22 -11.34
CA PHE A 265 7.46 10.36 -10.98
C PHE A 265 7.18 11.59 -11.85
N VAL A 266 7.07 11.43 -13.17
CA VAL A 266 6.71 12.53 -14.09
C VAL A 266 5.33 13.10 -13.74
N ALA A 267 4.32 12.23 -13.54
CA ALA A 267 2.95 12.63 -13.20
C ALA A 267 2.90 13.44 -11.90
N VAL A 268 3.60 12.97 -10.87
CA VAL A 268 3.69 13.64 -9.56
C VAL A 268 4.41 14.98 -9.70
N SER A 269 5.51 15.02 -10.44
CA SER A 269 6.31 16.25 -10.64
C SER A 269 5.50 17.36 -11.32
N ILE A 270 4.79 17.05 -12.40
CA ILE A 270 3.94 18.03 -13.11
C ILE A 270 2.77 18.49 -12.22
N SER A 271 2.15 17.55 -11.50
CA SER A 271 1.04 17.86 -10.59
C SER A 271 1.48 18.76 -9.43
N ALA A 272 2.68 18.53 -8.90
CA ALA A 272 3.29 19.31 -7.84
C ALA A 272 3.71 20.70 -8.31
N ALA A 273 4.30 20.81 -9.51
CA ALA A 273 4.64 22.07 -10.15
C ALA A 273 3.39 22.97 -10.31
N THR A 274 2.32 22.40 -10.85
CA THR A 274 1.03 23.09 -11.05
C THR A 274 0.44 23.62 -9.74
N ARG A 275 0.65 22.89 -8.64
CA ARG A 275 0.13 23.20 -7.30
C ARG A 275 1.11 23.97 -6.42
N ARG A 276 2.31 24.26 -6.92
CA ARG A 276 3.39 24.94 -6.18
C ARG A 276 3.70 24.27 -4.83
N THR A 277 3.65 22.93 -4.81
CA THR A 277 3.94 22.17 -3.59
C THR A 277 5.46 22.20 -3.33
N PRO A 278 5.95 22.47 -2.12
CA PRO A 278 7.39 22.42 -1.85
C PRO A 278 8.01 21.03 -2.13
N PRO A 279 9.21 20.94 -2.73
CA PRO A 279 9.85 19.66 -3.05
C PRO A 279 10.03 18.72 -1.86
N ILE A 280 10.32 19.25 -0.68
CA ILE A 280 10.45 18.44 0.55
C ILE A 280 9.15 17.71 0.93
N ASP A 281 8.00 18.33 0.68
CA ASP A 281 6.68 17.73 0.96
C ASP A 281 6.44 16.55 0.00
N VAL A 282 6.84 16.70 -1.27
CA VAL A 282 6.72 15.66 -2.30
C VAL A 282 7.66 14.48 -2.03
N ILE A 283 8.92 14.73 -1.67
CA ILE A 283 9.90 13.68 -1.33
C ILE A 283 9.36 12.79 -0.20
N ASN A 284 8.90 13.41 0.90
CA ASN A 284 8.33 12.68 2.03
C ASN A 284 7.08 11.88 1.64
N ALA A 285 6.17 12.50 0.89
CA ALA A 285 4.92 11.87 0.51
C ALA A 285 5.13 10.68 -0.45
N LEU A 286 6.09 10.75 -1.38
CA LEU A 286 6.42 9.63 -2.26
C LEU A 286 6.91 8.41 -1.47
N VAL A 287 7.80 8.60 -0.49
CA VAL A 287 8.27 7.53 0.40
C VAL A 287 7.11 6.89 1.15
N LEU A 288 6.28 7.71 1.81
CA LEU A 288 5.11 7.25 2.56
C LEU A 288 4.07 6.56 1.67
N CYS A 289 3.90 7.02 0.44
CA CYS A 289 3.01 6.42 -0.54
C CYS A 289 3.45 4.99 -0.88
N ILE A 290 4.75 4.76 -1.14
CA ILE A 290 5.27 3.42 -1.42
C ILE A 290 5.14 2.51 -0.19
N GLU A 291 5.47 2.99 1.01
CA GLU A 291 5.27 2.19 2.23
C GLU A 291 3.79 1.79 2.39
N GLY A 292 2.87 2.70 2.11
CA GLY A 292 1.43 2.43 2.10
C GLY A 292 1.04 1.34 1.10
N VAL A 293 1.60 1.38 -0.12
CA VAL A 293 1.40 0.35 -1.14
C VAL A 293 1.92 -1.01 -0.65
N GLU A 294 3.10 -1.06 -0.03
CA GLU A 294 3.65 -2.31 0.52
C GLU A 294 2.79 -2.86 1.66
N ARG A 295 2.36 -2.02 2.60
CA ARG A 295 1.49 -2.46 3.71
C ARG A 295 0.18 -3.05 3.20
N LEU A 296 -0.47 -2.42 2.20
CA LEU A 296 -1.68 -2.97 1.56
C LEU A 296 -1.41 -4.31 0.84
N THR A 297 -0.25 -4.41 0.17
CA THR A 297 0.16 -5.63 -0.53
C THR A 297 0.40 -6.78 0.46
N TYR A 298 1.13 -6.53 1.54
CA TYR A 298 1.37 -7.54 2.59
C TYR A 298 0.09 -7.91 3.33
N LEU A 299 -0.80 -6.96 3.60
CA LEU A 299 -2.11 -7.24 4.18
C LEU A 299 -2.88 -8.24 3.30
N THR A 300 -3.03 -7.91 2.02
CA THR A 300 -3.77 -8.71 1.05
C THR A 300 -3.16 -10.11 0.91
N ASN A 301 -1.86 -10.18 0.62
CA ASN A 301 -1.16 -11.45 0.39
C ASN A 301 -1.16 -12.35 1.62
N THR A 302 -0.98 -11.78 2.83
CA THR A 302 -0.99 -12.56 4.06
C THR A 302 -2.36 -13.17 4.29
N LEU A 303 -3.43 -12.36 4.25
CA LEU A 303 -4.79 -12.87 4.45
C LEU A 303 -5.22 -13.87 3.39
N GLN A 304 -4.84 -13.67 2.12
CA GLN A 304 -5.12 -14.65 1.06
C GLN A 304 -4.44 -16.00 1.37
N ARG A 305 -3.20 -15.98 1.87
CA ARG A 305 -2.40 -17.18 2.10
C ARG A 305 -2.64 -17.84 3.47
N THR A 306 -3.29 -17.17 4.41
CA THR A 306 -3.59 -17.74 5.75
C THR A 306 -4.41 -19.02 5.66
N PRO A 307 -3.98 -20.17 6.21
CA PRO A 307 -4.76 -21.40 6.09
C PRO A 307 -6.13 -21.30 6.77
N ARG A 308 -7.20 -21.70 6.07
CA ARG A 308 -8.56 -21.67 6.64
C ARG A 308 -8.90 -22.90 7.47
N LEU A 309 -8.14 -23.97 7.28
CA LEU A 309 -8.23 -25.22 8.03
C LEU A 309 -6.87 -25.51 8.64
N ARG A 310 -6.87 -26.07 9.85
CA ARG A 310 -5.66 -26.55 10.52
C ARG A 310 -5.21 -27.84 9.83
N ARG A 311 -4.07 -27.76 9.15
CA ARG A 311 -3.41 -28.85 8.43
C ARG A 311 -1.98 -28.42 8.19
N ARG A 312 -1.09 -29.41 8.04
CA ARG A 312 0.30 -29.13 7.69
C ARG A 312 0.37 -28.31 6.39
N THR A 313 1.05 -27.17 6.45
CA THR A 313 1.10 -26.24 5.32
C THR A 313 2.30 -25.31 5.43
N ALA A 314 2.71 -24.73 4.30
CA ALA A 314 3.75 -23.71 4.24
C ALA A 314 3.16 -22.44 3.64
N VAL A 315 3.29 -21.32 4.36
CA VAL A 315 2.86 -20.00 3.91
C VAL A 315 4.08 -19.19 3.51
N ARG A 316 4.11 -18.79 2.24
CA ARG A 316 5.22 -18.03 1.68
C ARG A 316 5.08 -16.54 1.96
N PHE A 317 6.18 -15.91 2.35
CA PHE A 317 6.38 -14.46 2.39
C PHE A 317 7.42 -14.06 1.34
N ASP A 318 6.97 -13.39 0.29
CA ASP A 318 7.83 -12.89 -0.77
C ASP A 318 8.61 -11.65 -0.32
N SER A 319 9.66 -11.29 -1.06
CA SER A 319 10.31 -9.99 -0.89
C SER A 319 9.45 -8.90 -1.50
N GLY A 320 9.30 -7.77 -0.82
CA GLY A 320 8.67 -6.58 -1.37
C GLY A 320 9.59 -5.88 -2.36
N ASN A 321 9.01 -5.01 -3.18
CA ASN A 321 9.75 -4.15 -4.12
C ASN A 321 9.95 -2.73 -3.59
N GLY A 322 9.42 -2.38 -2.41
CA GLY A 322 9.45 -1.00 -1.91
C GLY A 322 10.85 -0.43 -1.74
N LYS A 323 11.82 -1.23 -1.26
CA LYS A 323 13.23 -0.79 -1.13
C LYS A 323 13.78 -0.32 -2.48
N LEU A 324 13.55 -1.11 -3.53
CA LEU A 324 13.98 -0.80 -4.89
C LEU A 324 13.26 0.44 -5.43
N ARG A 325 11.93 0.48 -5.31
CA ARG A 325 11.09 1.57 -5.82
C ARG A 325 11.41 2.91 -5.15
N ILE A 326 11.59 2.92 -3.83
CA ILE A 326 11.99 4.11 -3.07
C ILE A 326 13.38 4.57 -3.51
N ALA A 327 14.36 3.65 -3.57
CA ALA A 327 15.71 4.00 -4.00
C ALA A 327 15.71 4.56 -5.43
N PHE A 328 14.90 4.00 -6.33
CA PHE A 328 14.76 4.49 -7.70
C PHE A 328 14.13 5.88 -7.77
N LEU A 329 13.05 6.14 -7.04
CA LEU A 329 12.44 7.47 -6.99
C LEU A 329 13.39 8.53 -6.44
N LEU A 330 14.13 8.22 -5.37
CA LEU A 330 15.13 9.14 -4.82
C LEU A 330 16.27 9.39 -5.80
N HIS A 331 16.63 8.38 -6.62
CA HIS A 331 17.59 8.52 -7.70
C HIS A 331 17.06 9.42 -8.83
N LEU A 332 15.80 9.26 -9.26
CA LEU A 332 15.17 10.14 -10.24
C LEU A 332 15.13 11.60 -9.77
N ILE A 333 14.84 11.84 -8.49
CA ILE A 333 14.88 13.18 -7.90
C ILE A 333 16.28 13.77 -7.99
N ASP A 334 17.32 13.02 -7.59
CA ASP A 334 18.70 13.48 -7.69
C ASP A 334 19.12 13.79 -9.15
N LEU A 335 18.79 12.91 -10.08
CA LEU A 335 19.05 13.15 -11.51
C LEU A 335 18.33 14.40 -12.01
N SER A 336 17.10 14.65 -11.57
CA SER A 336 16.31 15.82 -11.95
C SER A 336 16.90 17.11 -11.40
N VAL A 337 17.26 17.10 -10.11
CA VAL A 337 17.88 18.23 -9.40
C VAL A 337 19.21 18.63 -10.03
N ASN A 338 19.97 17.64 -10.52
CA ASN A 338 21.25 17.85 -11.18
C ASN A 338 21.13 18.02 -12.71
N ASN A 339 19.90 18.10 -13.24
CA ASN A 339 19.61 18.24 -14.67
C ASN A 339 20.29 17.18 -15.55
N LYS A 340 20.39 15.94 -15.04
CA LYS A 340 21.00 14.79 -15.71
C LYS A 340 20.01 13.96 -16.54
N ILE A 341 18.71 14.17 -16.34
CA ILE A 341 17.65 13.53 -17.13
C ILE A 341 16.79 14.56 -17.84
N SER A 342 16.29 14.20 -19.02
CA SER A 342 15.32 15.02 -19.75
C SER A 342 13.93 14.80 -19.17
N LEU A 343 13.31 15.87 -18.67
CA LEU A 343 11.94 15.91 -18.19
C LEU A 343 11.15 16.99 -18.93
N PRO A 344 9.80 16.90 -18.95
CA PRO A 344 8.95 18.01 -19.35
C PRO A 344 9.31 19.30 -18.61
N GLU A 345 9.24 20.43 -19.30
CA GLU A 345 9.61 21.75 -18.76
C GLU A 345 8.97 22.03 -17.38
N PRO A 346 7.66 21.80 -17.14
CA PRO A 346 7.07 22.02 -15.82
C PRO A 346 7.72 21.19 -14.70
N ALA A 347 8.12 19.96 -14.99
CA ALA A 347 8.76 19.07 -14.02
C ALA A 347 10.24 19.42 -13.82
N ARG A 348 10.95 19.75 -14.90
CA ARG A 348 12.36 20.18 -14.83
C ARG A 348 12.50 21.45 -14.02
N ASP A 349 11.68 22.46 -14.32
CA ASP A 349 11.73 23.75 -13.65
C ASP A 349 11.36 23.59 -12.17
N TYR A 350 10.42 22.71 -11.85
CA TYR A 350 10.05 22.38 -10.48
C TYR A 350 11.24 21.84 -9.66
N TRP A 351 11.94 20.82 -10.15
CA TRP A 351 13.08 20.24 -9.44
C TRP A 351 14.30 21.17 -9.39
N SER A 352 14.38 22.18 -10.26
CA SER A 352 15.40 23.23 -10.16
C SER A 352 15.27 24.11 -8.91
N THR A 353 14.09 24.12 -8.25
CA THR A 353 13.80 24.95 -7.07
C THR A 353 14.16 24.29 -5.73
N VAL A 354 14.79 23.10 -5.75
CA VAL A 354 15.07 22.32 -4.54
C VAL A 354 16.13 23.02 -3.67
N GLU A 355 15.65 23.50 -2.51
CA GLU A 355 16.45 24.15 -1.47
C GLU A 355 17.40 23.17 -0.75
N GLU A 356 18.44 23.72 -0.12
CA GLU A 356 19.46 22.97 0.61
C GLU A 356 18.88 22.05 1.70
N GLY A 357 17.83 22.49 2.40
CA GLY A 357 17.15 21.66 3.41
C GLY A 357 16.52 20.39 2.81
N ALA A 358 15.97 20.49 1.60
CA ALA A 358 15.41 19.33 0.89
C ALA A 358 16.51 18.42 0.34
N ARG A 359 17.68 18.95 -0.06
CA ARG A 359 18.85 18.17 -0.48
C ARG A 359 19.40 17.31 0.65
N LYS A 360 19.60 17.89 1.84
CA LYS A 360 20.04 17.13 3.02
C LYS A 360 19.06 16.02 3.41
N HIS A 361 17.76 16.28 3.23
CA HIS A 361 16.73 15.29 3.49
C HIS A 361 16.75 14.14 2.47
N LEU A 362 17.00 14.46 1.20
CA LEU A 362 17.22 13.46 0.15
C LEU A 362 18.43 12.58 0.44
N GLU A 363 19.56 13.17 0.84
CA GLU A 363 20.79 12.45 1.23
C GLU A 363 20.54 11.49 2.40
N LEU A 364 19.78 11.93 3.41
CA LEU A 364 19.40 11.10 4.56
C LEU A 364 18.62 9.86 4.11
N PHE A 365 17.64 10.01 3.22
CA PHE A 365 16.87 8.88 2.69
C PHE A 365 17.69 7.98 1.76
N GLN A 366 18.64 8.53 1.00
CA GLN A 366 19.55 7.77 0.14
C GLN A 366 20.61 6.99 0.94
N SER A 367 20.88 7.36 2.18
CA SER A 367 21.79 6.62 3.05
C SER A 367 21.36 5.15 3.20
N ARG A 368 22.32 4.24 3.41
CA ARG A 368 22.02 2.79 3.59
C ARG A 368 21.06 2.56 4.76
N TYR A 369 21.22 3.33 5.84
CA TYR A 369 20.35 3.29 7.01
C TYR A 369 18.93 3.77 6.68
N GLY A 370 18.80 4.90 5.98
CA GLY A 370 17.52 5.41 5.47
C GLY A 370 16.79 4.39 4.62
N ARG A 371 17.42 3.86 3.57
CA ARG A 371 16.81 2.87 2.66
C ARG A 371 16.35 1.60 3.37
N ASN A 372 17.18 1.02 4.24
CA ASN A 372 16.87 -0.24 4.92
C ASN A 372 15.78 -0.06 5.99
N SER A 373 15.82 1.05 6.75
CA SER A 373 14.82 1.31 7.79
C SER A 373 13.40 1.51 7.25
N ILE A 374 13.27 2.02 6.04
CA ILE A 374 11.99 2.38 5.42
C ILE A 374 11.29 1.15 4.80
N ALA A 375 12.03 0.28 4.11
CA ALA A 375 11.43 -0.76 3.28
C ALA A 375 11.36 -2.16 3.91
N ASP A 376 12.41 -2.61 4.61
CA ASP A 376 12.46 -4.00 5.08
C ASP A 376 11.53 -4.25 6.29
N MET A 377 11.20 -3.19 7.01
CA MET A 377 10.41 -3.22 8.23
C MET A 377 9.00 -3.77 8.02
N THR A 378 8.29 -3.35 6.96
CA THR A 378 6.93 -3.82 6.66
C THR A 378 6.88 -5.34 6.47
N LYS A 379 7.87 -5.90 5.77
CA LYS A 379 8.00 -7.35 5.55
C LYS A 379 8.21 -8.11 6.86
N PHE A 380 9.12 -7.62 7.70
CA PHE A 380 9.44 -8.29 8.96
C PHE A 380 8.25 -8.29 9.91
N LEU A 381 7.58 -7.14 10.03
CA LEU A 381 6.35 -6.99 10.81
C LEU A 381 5.24 -7.90 10.28
N ALA A 382 5.07 -7.98 8.96
CA ALA A 382 4.04 -8.83 8.37
C ALA A 382 4.24 -10.32 8.71
N ARG A 383 5.49 -10.79 8.65
CA ARG A 383 5.84 -12.17 9.01
C ARG A 383 5.67 -12.44 10.50
N GLY A 384 6.14 -11.54 11.36
CA GLY A 384 5.97 -11.66 12.81
C GLY A 384 4.49 -11.70 13.20
N ALA A 385 3.70 -10.77 12.66
CA ALA A 385 2.27 -10.70 12.88
C ALA A 385 1.53 -11.95 12.41
N PHE A 386 1.91 -12.52 11.26
CA PHE A 386 1.36 -13.78 10.80
C PHE A 386 1.60 -14.92 11.79
N CYS A 387 2.86 -15.14 12.19
CA CYS A 387 3.20 -16.23 13.10
C CYS A 387 2.46 -16.10 14.44
N LEU A 388 2.44 -14.90 15.02
CA LEU A 388 1.71 -14.63 16.26
C LEU A 388 0.20 -14.81 16.09
N GLY A 389 -0.36 -14.36 14.95
CA GLY A 389 -1.77 -14.51 14.64
C GLY A 389 -2.20 -15.97 14.43
N THR A 390 -1.28 -16.85 14.03
CA THR A 390 -1.52 -18.31 13.99
C THR A 390 -1.45 -18.97 15.37
N GLY A 391 -1.06 -18.23 16.42
CA GLY A 391 -0.99 -18.72 17.80
C GLY A 391 0.41 -19.06 18.28
N MET A 392 1.47 -18.69 17.55
CA MET A 392 2.85 -18.87 18.00
C MET A 392 3.15 -17.96 19.20
N GLU A 393 3.82 -18.49 20.22
CA GLU A 393 4.37 -17.68 21.30
C GLU A 393 5.58 -16.87 20.85
N PHE A 394 5.88 -15.78 21.56
CA PHE A 394 7.11 -15.04 21.29
C PHE A 394 8.31 -15.92 21.64
N PRO A 395 9.26 -16.16 20.72
CA PRO A 395 10.40 -16.99 21.00
C PRO A 395 11.40 -16.24 21.89
N ASP A 396 12.09 -16.99 22.75
CA ASP A 396 13.30 -16.50 23.42
C ASP A 396 14.38 -16.25 22.37
N LEU A 397 14.83 -14.99 22.30
CA LEU A 397 15.84 -14.60 21.32
C LEU A 397 17.22 -15.03 21.79
N PRO A 398 18.03 -15.69 20.94
CA PRO A 398 19.43 -15.89 21.25
C PRO A 398 20.16 -14.54 21.36
N PRO A 399 21.24 -14.48 22.16
CA PRO A 399 22.11 -13.30 22.21
C PRO A 399 22.57 -12.94 20.80
N GLN A 400 22.77 -11.65 20.53
CA GLN A 400 23.24 -11.22 19.21
C GLN A 400 24.57 -11.92 18.90
N PRO A 401 24.67 -12.61 17.74
CA PRO A 401 25.93 -13.21 17.35
C PRO A 401 26.98 -12.09 17.21
N ASP A 402 28.20 -12.35 17.67
CA ASP A 402 29.31 -11.43 17.41
C ASP A 402 29.68 -11.53 15.93
N ILE A 403 29.24 -10.53 15.14
CA ILE A 403 29.31 -10.53 13.65
C ILE A 403 30.78 -10.47 13.16
N LYS A 404 31.76 -10.39 14.06
CA LYS A 404 33.17 -10.25 13.71
C LYS A 404 33.79 -11.60 13.33
N SER A 405 33.89 -11.80 12.02
CA SER A 405 34.85 -12.63 11.27
C SER A 405 34.76 -14.16 11.36
N GLY A 406 34.12 -14.75 10.33
CA GLY A 406 34.26 -16.16 9.96
C GLY A 406 33.59 -16.48 8.62
N PRO A 407 33.92 -17.61 7.96
CA PRO A 407 33.24 -18.08 6.74
C PRO A 407 31.74 -18.35 6.94
N ASP A 408 31.28 -18.37 8.21
CA ASP A 408 29.89 -18.54 8.62
C ASP A 408 29.02 -17.28 8.47
N GLY A 409 29.58 -16.14 8.02
CA GLY A 409 28.86 -14.87 7.91
C GLY A 409 27.57 -14.95 7.08
N ILE A 410 27.55 -15.76 6.01
CA ILE A 410 26.35 -15.97 5.18
C ILE A 410 25.28 -16.76 5.94
N MET A 411 25.67 -17.78 6.71
CA MET A 411 24.76 -18.56 7.55
C MET A 411 24.22 -17.70 8.71
N GLN A 412 25.07 -16.87 9.32
CA GLN A 412 24.67 -15.92 10.35
C GLN A 412 23.68 -14.86 9.81
N MET A 413 23.93 -14.28 8.64
CA MET A 413 22.99 -13.36 7.99
C MET A 413 21.66 -14.04 7.66
N ALA A 414 21.68 -15.29 7.20
CA ALA A 414 20.47 -16.06 6.94
C ALA A 414 19.69 -16.35 8.23
N GLN A 415 20.37 -16.69 9.33
CA GLN A 415 19.77 -16.87 10.66
C GLN A 415 19.20 -15.56 11.20
N GLU A 416 19.94 -14.46 11.07
CA GLU A 416 19.49 -13.13 11.46
C GLU A 416 18.22 -12.76 10.72
N ALA A 417 18.17 -12.97 9.39
CA ALA A 417 16.99 -12.71 8.58
C ALA A 417 15.74 -13.49 9.02
N LEU A 418 15.89 -14.65 9.68
CA LEU A 418 14.78 -15.41 10.29
C LEU A 418 14.35 -14.84 11.65
N LEU A 419 15.29 -14.28 12.40
CA LEU A 419 15.08 -13.76 13.76
C LEU A 419 14.60 -12.31 13.81
N ILE A 420 14.78 -11.51 12.75
CA ILE A 420 14.44 -10.07 12.75
C ILE A 420 13.01 -9.75 13.24
N PRO A 421 11.92 -10.44 12.83
CA PRO A 421 10.57 -10.13 13.32
C PRO A 421 10.42 -10.22 14.84
N TRP A 422 11.23 -11.07 15.48
CA TRP A 422 11.21 -11.29 16.91
C TRP A 422 12.02 -10.23 17.67
N ARG A 423 12.87 -9.45 16.98
CA ARG A 423 13.61 -8.32 17.56
C ARG A 423 12.71 -7.12 17.85
N PHE A 424 11.51 -7.07 17.26
CA PHE A 424 10.50 -6.06 17.62
C PHE A 424 9.84 -6.43 18.95
N PRO A 425 9.61 -5.46 19.86
CA PRO A 425 9.00 -5.75 21.15
C PRO A 425 7.57 -6.28 20.97
N PRO A 426 7.10 -7.19 21.84
CA PRO A 426 5.77 -7.78 21.73
C PRO A 426 4.62 -6.79 21.63
N SER A 427 4.76 -5.61 22.26
CA SER A 427 3.78 -4.53 22.22
C SER A 427 3.49 -4.03 20.80
N VAL A 428 4.42 -4.14 19.85
CA VAL A 428 4.19 -3.76 18.44
C VAL A 428 3.07 -4.59 17.80
N TYR A 429 2.93 -5.85 18.24
CA TYR A 429 1.95 -6.79 17.69
C TYR A 429 0.64 -6.85 18.49
N ARG A 430 0.54 -6.10 19.60
CA ARG A 430 -0.57 -6.14 20.55
C ARG A 430 -1.13 -4.75 20.80
N ILE A 431 -2.21 -4.41 20.09
CA ILE A 431 -2.78 -3.06 20.15
C ILE A 431 -3.24 -2.65 21.55
N LYS A 432 -3.71 -3.61 22.36
CA LYS A 432 -4.18 -3.37 23.73
C LYS A 432 -3.09 -2.84 24.66
N ASP A 433 -1.85 -3.25 24.44
CA ASP A 433 -0.68 -2.82 25.22
C ASP A 433 -0.32 -1.35 24.95
N ASN A 434 -0.91 -0.76 23.90
CA ASN A 434 -0.66 0.61 23.47
C ASN A 434 -1.87 1.53 23.73
N HIS A 435 -2.87 1.13 24.51
CA HIS A 435 -4.02 2.00 24.84
C HIS A 435 -3.64 3.28 25.60
N SER A 436 -2.49 3.28 26.27
CA SER A 436 -1.91 4.42 26.97
C SER A 436 -0.70 5.02 26.22
N TRP A 437 -0.67 4.91 24.90
CA TRP A 437 0.42 5.44 24.10
C TRP A 437 0.45 6.97 24.17
N THR A 438 1.65 7.56 24.24
CA THR A 438 1.84 9.00 24.22
C THR A 438 2.81 9.40 23.10
N PRO A 439 2.72 10.63 22.54
CA PRO A 439 3.60 11.09 21.46
C PRO A 439 5.10 11.05 21.79
N GLU A 440 5.47 11.06 23.06
CA GLU A 440 6.85 10.97 23.54
C GLU A 440 7.39 9.53 23.55
N GLN A 441 6.52 8.51 23.43
CA GLN A 441 6.95 7.12 23.40
C GLN A 441 7.69 6.82 22.09
N PRO A 442 8.85 6.14 22.17
CA PRO A 442 9.59 5.76 20.97
C PRO A 442 8.83 4.70 20.17
N GLY A 443 8.84 4.84 18.84
CA GLY A 443 8.22 3.90 17.91
C GLY A 443 7.26 4.61 16.95
N ASP A 444 7.06 4.01 15.77
CA ASP A 444 6.11 4.55 14.79
C ASP A 444 4.70 3.98 15.06
N PRO A 445 3.69 4.81 15.34
CA PRO A 445 2.33 4.32 15.58
C PRO A 445 1.72 3.61 14.36
N ALA A 446 2.16 3.93 13.14
CA ALA A 446 1.70 3.27 11.93
C ALA A 446 2.18 1.83 11.84
N ILE A 447 3.42 1.56 12.30
CA ILE A 447 3.97 0.21 12.40
C ILE A 447 3.16 -0.63 13.39
N THR A 448 2.97 -0.13 14.60
CA THR A 448 2.23 -0.84 15.65
C THR A 448 0.81 -1.12 15.20
N GLY A 449 0.12 -0.12 14.62
CA GLY A 449 -1.22 -0.31 14.10
C GLY A 449 -1.30 -1.35 12.98
N PHE A 450 -0.36 -1.34 12.04
CA PHE A 450 -0.29 -2.33 10.96
C PHE A 450 -0.04 -3.74 11.48
N ALA A 451 1.00 -3.92 12.29
CA ALA A 451 1.42 -5.23 12.79
C ALA A 451 0.33 -5.85 13.66
N ALA A 452 -0.23 -5.10 14.61
CA ALA A 452 -1.31 -5.59 15.46
C ALA A 452 -2.60 -5.91 14.68
N ALA A 453 -2.96 -5.10 13.68
CA ALA A 453 -4.14 -5.38 12.86
C ALA A 453 -3.96 -6.64 12.02
N LEU A 454 -2.76 -6.86 11.50
CA LEU A 454 -2.47 -8.07 10.73
C LEU A 454 -2.49 -9.31 11.64
N THR A 455 -1.92 -9.24 12.84
CA THR A 455 -1.99 -10.32 13.84
C THR A 455 -3.44 -10.73 14.12
N ASP A 456 -4.28 -9.76 14.49
CA ASP A 456 -5.68 -10.00 14.82
C ASP A 456 -6.49 -10.48 13.60
N SER A 457 -6.19 -9.98 12.41
CA SER A 457 -6.86 -10.41 11.18
C SER A 457 -6.50 -11.84 10.81
N VAL A 458 -5.23 -12.24 10.98
CA VAL A 458 -4.79 -13.62 10.80
C VAL A 458 -5.46 -14.53 11.84
N GLU A 459 -5.53 -14.12 13.10
CA GLU A 459 -6.26 -14.87 14.16
C GLU A 459 -7.74 -15.08 13.79
N CYS A 460 -8.38 -14.07 13.21
CA CYS A 460 -9.78 -14.16 12.77
C CYS A 460 -10.00 -15.09 11.57
N VAL A 461 -8.96 -15.46 10.83
CA VAL A 461 -9.03 -16.27 9.61
C VAL A 461 -8.49 -17.69 9.85
N PHE A 462 -7.42 -17.80 10.62
CA PHE A 462 -6.64 -19.02 10.76
C PHE A 462 -7.44 -20.15 11.42
N GLY A 463 -7.53 -21.29 10.75
CA GLY A 463 -8.31 -22.43 11.25
C GLY A 463 -9.82 -22.17 11.34
N TYR A 464 -10.30 -21.02 10.85
CA TYR A 464 -11.70 -20.62 10.87
C TYR A 464 -12.15 -20.17 9.46
N GLY A 465 -12.64 -21.10 8.65
CA GLY A 465 -13.35 -20.85 7.38
C GLY A 465 -13.87 -22.18 6.81
N SER A 466 -15.01 -22.28 6.11
CA SER A 466 -15.79 -21.31 5.33
C SER A 466 -17.30 -21.63 5.38
N GLU A 467 -18.15 -20.60 5.39
CA GLU A 467 -19.42 -20.59 4.63
C GLU A 467 -19.19 -19.66 3.44
N MET A 468 -18.94 -20.21 2.25
CA MET A 468 -18.85 -19.43 1.03
C MET A 468 -20.26 -19.07 0.55
N ALA A 469 -20.70 -17.85 0.87
CA ALA A 469 -21.97 -17.33 0.38
C ALA A 469 -21.71 -16.39 -0.81
N ASN A 470 -22.05 -16.84 -2.02
CA ASN A 470 -22.00 -16.00 -3.23
C ASN A 470 -23.21 -15.05 -3.36
N SER A 471 -23.89 -14.75 -2.25
CA SER A 471 -24.94 -13.74 -2.21
C SER A 471 -24.32 -12.35 -2.18
N ARG A 472 -24.35 -11.64 -3.32
CA ARG A 472 -23.92 -10.24 -3.43
C ARG A 472 -24.53 -9.36 -2.32
N ARG A 473 -25.82 -9.56 -2.02
CA ARG A 473 -26.52 -8.82 -0.95
C ARG A 473 -25.90 -9.06 0.43
N LEU A 474 -25.48 -10.29 0.72
CA LEU A 474 -24.84 -10.63 1.98
C LEU A 474 -23.43 -10.02 2.04
N LYS A 475 -22.63 -10.14 0.97
CA LYS A 475 -21.30 -9.51 0.87
C LYS A 475 -21.40 -8.00 1.11
N GLU A 476 -22.33 -7.31 0.43
CA GLU A 476 -22.57 -5.88 0.61
C GLU A 476 -23.03 -5.51 2.04
N ALA A 477 -23.85 -6.36 2.68
CA ALA A 477 -24.27 -6.14 4.06
C ALA A 477 -23.09 -6.28 5.04
N THR A 478 -22.23 -7.27 4.84
CA THR A 478 -21.03 -7.50 5.67
C THR A 478 -20.01 -6.38 5.50
N ILE A 479 -19.77 -5.90 4.27
CA ILE A 479 -18.92 -4.74 4.02
C ILE A 479 -19.44 -3.51 4.78
N ARG A 480 -20.76 -3.26 4.75
CA ARG A 480 -21.35 -2.15 5.51
C ARG A 480 -21.17 -2.28 7.02
N LEU A 481 -21.21 -3.50 7.55
CA LEU A 481 -20.97 -3.77 8.97
C LEU A 481 -19.56 -3.34 9.36
N VAL A 482 -18.56 -3.80 8.62
CA VAL A 482 -17.13 -3.49 8.85
C VAL A 482 -16.87 -1.98 8.74
N ARG A 483 -17.55 -1.28 7.81
CA ARG A 483 -17.43 0.18 7.64
C ARG A 483 -18.13 1.02 8.69
N SER A 484 -19.04 0.45 9.47
CA SER A 484 -19.86 1.21 10.42
C SER A 484 -19.06 2.07 11.42
N PRO A 485 -17.86 1.69 11.90
CA PRO A 485 -17.04 2.57 12.73
C PRO A 485 -16.53 3.78 11.95
N ARG A 486 -15.98 3.58 10.74
CA ARG A 486 -15.51 4.66 9.86
C ARG A 486 -16.62 5.60 9.43
N LEU A 487 -17.79 5.08 9.08
CA LEU A 487 -18.95 5.90 8.73
C LEU A 487 -19.41 6.78 9.90
N ARG A 488 -19.34 6.30 11.14
CA ARG A 488 -19.63 7.10 12.34
C ARG A 488 -18.60 8.20 12.58
N LEU A 489 -17.33 7.95 12.27
CA LEU A 489 -16.29 8.98 12.36
C LEU A 489 -16.43 10.06 11.28
N LEU A 490 -16.83 9.67 10.06
CA LEU A 490 -17.00 10.59 8.92
C LEU A 490 -18.36 11.32 8.89
N ASP A 491 -19.34 10.81 9.63
CA ASP A 491 -20.69 11.39 9.76
C ASP A 491 -21.23 11.12 11.18
N PRO A 492 -20.67 11.79 12.22
CA PRO A 492 -21.02 11.54 13.62
C PRO A 492 -22.50 11.74 13.94
N ASP A 493 -23.17 12.61 13.17
CA ASP A 493 -24.58 12.93 13.33
C ASP A 493 -25.53 12.02 12.52
N GLY A 494 -24.95 11.13 11.71
CA GLY A 494 -25.69 10.27 10.79
C GLY A 494 -26.51 11.06 9.78
N ARG A 495 -26.11 12.28 9.40
CA ARG A 495 -26.86 13.15 8.49
C ARG A 495 -26.95 12.54 7.09
N ARG A 496 -25.88 11.91 6.60
CA ARG A 496 -25.88 11.18 5.32
C ARG A 496 -26.69 9.88 5.41
N ALA A 497 -26.64 9.18 6.54
CA ALA A 497 -27.47 7.98 6.74
C ALA A 497 -28.97 8.33 6.83
N LYS A 498 -29.32 9.42 7.50
CA LYS A 498 -30.68 9.98 7.54
C LYS A 498 -31.13 10.48 6.17
N ALA A 499 -30.27 11.18 5.44
CA ALA A 499 -30.55 11.63 4.08
C ALA A 499 -30.74 10.46 3.10
N ALA A 500 -29.91 9.41 3.19
CA ALA A 500 -30.06 8.20 2.36
C ALA A 500 -31.33 7.40 2.73
N LYS A 501 -31.70 7.35 4.02
CA LYS A 501 -32.94 6.73 4.49
C LYS A 501 -34.17 7.55 4.05
N ALA A 502 -34.08 8.88 4.07
CA ALA A 502 -35.11 9.78 3.56
C ALA A 502 -35.24 9.67 2.03
N ALA A 503 -34.14 9.61 1.28
CA ALA A 503 -34.13 9.42 -0.16
C ALA A 503 -34.74 8.07 -0.57
N ARG A 504 -34.37 6.97 0.10
CA ARG A 504 -34.99 5.64 -0.13
C ARG A 504 -36.46 5.58 0.26
N ARG A 505 -36.88 6.39 1.24
CA ARG A 505 -38.28 6.51 1.64
C ARG A 505 -39.06 7.33 0.60
N ALA A 506 -38.49 8.42 0.10
CA ALA A 506 -39.04 9.21 -0.99
C ALA A 506 -39.16 8.39 -2.29
N GLU A 507 -38.15 7.59 -2.67
CA GLU A 507 -38.21 6.69 -3.83
C GLU A 507 -39.31 5.61 -3.68
N ARG A 508 -39.54 5.12 -2.45
CA ARG A 508 -40.62 4.16 -2.16
C ARG A 508 -42.00 4.79 -2.11
N GLU A 509 -42.11 6.05 -1.68
CA GLU A 509 -43.37 6.81 -1.59
C GLU A 509 -43.77 7.41 -2.95
N VAL A 510 -42.84 7.58 -3.89
CA VAL A 510 -43.13 8.00 -5.28
C VAL A 510 -43.52 6.79 -6.18
N SER A 511 -43.17 5.57 -5.80
CA SER A 511 -43.44 4.35 -6.59
C SER A 511 -44.84 3.67 -6.46
N PRO A 512 -45.80 4.06 -5.59
CA PRO A 512 -47.15 3.48 -5.63
C PRO A 512 -48.13 4.22 -6.56
N VAL A 513 -47.84 5.45 -6.98
CA VAL A 513 -48.79 6.27 -7.76
C VAL A 513 -48.68 6.03 -9.27
N ALA A 514 -47.55 5.51 -9.75
CA ALA A 514 -47.33 5.25 -11.19
C ALA A 514 -47.83 3.88 -11.69
N LYS A 515 -48.48 3.05 -10.85
CA LYS A 515 -49.01 1.72 -11.24
C LYS A 515 -50.54 1.62 -11.28
N ARG A 516 -51.24 2.75 -11.44
CA ARG A 516 -52.71 2.78 -11.64
C ARG A 516 -53.15 3.65 -12.83
N ALA A 517 -52.28 3.84 -13.82
CA ALA A 517 -52.64 4.44 -15.10
C ALA A 517 -51.95 3.68 -16.25
N GLU A 518 -52.36 2.43 -16.44
CA GLU A 518 -52.33 1.71 -17.73
C GLU A 518 -53.62 0.90 -17.84
#